data_AF-A0AAX3PIE4-F1
#
_entry.id   AF-A0AAX3PIE4-F1
#
_cell.length_a   1.000
_cell.length_b   1.000
_cell.length_c   1.000
_cell.angle_alpha   90.00
_cell.angle_beta   90.00
_cell.angle_gamma   90.00
#
_symmetry.space_group_name_H-M   'P 1'
#
loop_
_entity.id
_entity.type
_entity.pdbx_description
1 polymer ?
#
loop_
_entity_poly.entity_id
_entity_poly.type
_entity_poly.pdbx_seq_one_letter_code
_entity_poly.pdbx_strand_id
1 'polypeptide(L)' 'MKTYGFDRIKLSRNLSIDELLQLEEEVKKASLNEFKDGVYFENGKPSIHIYNKNGLKKLDNIGWAIFNKTKRVLV' A
#
# COMPACT_ATOMS: atom_id res chain seq x y z
N MET A 1 9.72 -10.17 -10.07
CA MET A 1 9.43 -9.68 -8.71
C MET A 1 9.34 -10.87 -7.77
N LYS A 2 10.20 -10.94 -6.74
CA LYS A 2 10.10 -12.00 -5.72
C LYS A 2 8.78 -11.80 -4.96
N THR A 3 7.86 -12.74 -5.11
CA THR A 3 6.48 -12.73 -4.58
C THR A 3 6.45 -13.02 -3.08
N TYR A 4 7.21 -12.27 -2.28
CA TYR A 4 6.89 -12.14 -0.87
C TYR A 4 5.63 -11.29 -0.80
N GLY A 5 4.47 -11.89 -1.09
CA GLY A 5 3.18 -11.20 -1.09
C GLY A 5 3.09 -10.33 0.17
N PHE A 6 2.64 -9.08 0.00
CA PHE A 6 2.66 -7.93 0.92
C PHE A 6 2.63 -8.23 2.45
N ASP A 7 3.62 -8.96 2.94
CA ASP A 7 3.76 -9.37 4.32
C ASP A 7 4.60 -8.30 5.00
N ARG A 8 3.96 -7.59 5.92
CA ARG A 8 4.56 -6.44 6.60
C ARG A 8 5.91 -6.73 7.28
N ILE A 9 6.13 -7.97 7.77
CA ILE A 9 7.39 -8.37 8.41
C ILE A 9 8.48 -8.53 7.36
N LYS A 10 8.19 -9.22 6.26
CA LYS A 10 9.14 -9.40 5.15
C LYS A 10 9.46 -8.08 4.47
N LEU A 11 8.48 -7.21 4.28
CA LEU A 11 8.68 -5.86 3.74
C LEU A 11 9.62 -5.05 4.62
N SER A 12 9.35 -4.97 5.93
CA SER A 12 10.17 -4.19 6.87
C SER A 12 11.62 -4.69 6.95
N ARG A 13 11.83 -6.02 6.93
CA ARG A 13 13.16 -6.62 7.04
C ARG A 13 13.98 -6.49 5.76
N ASN A 14 13.37 -6.64 4.59
CA ASN A 14 14.09 -6.83 3.34
C ASN A 14 14.16 -5.59 2.43
N LEU A 15 13.29 -4.59 2.62
CA LEU A 15 13.28 -3.36 1.80
C LEU A 15 13.70 -2.15 2.62
N SER A 16 14.56 -1.30 2.10
CA SER A 16 14.91 0.02 2.65
C SER A 16 13.69 0.96 2.74
N ILE A 17 13.84 2.09 3.44
CA ILE A 17 12.76 3.08 3.54
C ILE A 17 12.39 3.62 2.16
N ASP A 18 13.38 3.97 1.33
CA ASP A 18 13.14 4.51 -0.02
C ASP A 18 12.44 3.48 -0.92
N GLU A 19 12.84 2.20 -0.85
CA GLU A 19 12.15 1.12 -1.58
C GLU A 19 10.71 0.91 -1.08
N LEU A 20 10.45 1.07 0.23
CA LEU A 20 9.11 0.98 0.78
C LEU A 20 8.23 2.16 0.33
N LEU A 21 8.80 3.37 0.26
CA LEU A 21 8.10 4.57 -0.24
C LEU A 21 7.77 4.43 -1.74
N GLN A 22 8.75 3.98 -2.54
CA GLN A 22 8.52 3.71 -3.96
C GLN A 22 7.43 2.65 -4.16
N LEU A 23 7.49 1.55 -3.39
CA LEU A 23 6.47 0.50 -3.45
C LEU A 23 5.08 1.03 -3.03
N GLU A 24 5.01 1.93 -2.05
CA GLU A 24 3.77 2.57 -1.65
C GLU A 24 3.16 3.37 -2.81
N GLU A 25 3.96 4.18 -3.51
CA GLU A 25 3.50 4.98 -4.66
C GLU A 25 3.01 4.10 -5.82
N GLU A 26 3.73 3.03 -6.14
CA GLU A 26 3.33 2.07 -7.16
C GLU A 26 1.97 1.43 -6.83
N VAL A 27 1.77 1.04 -5.56
CA VAL A 27 0.50 0.46 -5.11
C VAL A 27 -0.63 1.48 -5.13
N LYS A 28 -0.37 2.73 -4.71
CA LYS A 28 -1.35 3.83 -4.79
C LYS A 28 -1.84 4.00 -6.23
N LYS A 29 -0.93 4.13 -7.19
CA LYS A 29 -1.26 4.30 -8.62
C LYS A 29 -2.01 3.10 -9.17
N ALA A 30 -1.56 1.88 -8.87
CA ALA A 30 -2.17 0.65 -9.39
C ALA A 30 -3.53 0.30 -8.76
N SER A 31 -3.87 0.90 -7.62
CA SER A 31 -5.06 0.53 -6.85
C SER A 31 -6.14 1.60 -6.79
N LEU A 32 -6.00 2.70 -7.53
CA LEU A 32 -7.01 3.74 -7.61
C LEU A 32 -8.35 3.16 -8.11
N ASN A 33 -9.42 3.45 -7.36
CA ASN A 33 -10.78 3.22 -7.83
C ASN A 33 -11.13 4.23 -8.92
N GLU A 34 -12.04 3.83 -9.81
CA GLU A 34 -12.55 4.72 -10.85
C GLU A 34 -13.32 5.86 -10.18
N PHE A 35 -13.10 7.11 -10.61
CA PHE A 35 -13.81 8.27 -10.08
C PHE A 35 -14.78 8.79 -11.14
N LYS A 36 -16.07 8.78 -10.83
CA LYS A 36 -17.14 9.21 -11.73
C LYS A 36 -18.26 9.87 -10.95
N ASP A 37 -18.80 10.96 -11.48
CA ASP A 37 -19.96 11.68 -10.90
C ASP A 37 -19.78 12.02 -9.40
N GLY A 38 -18.55 12.34 -8.98
CA GLY A 38 -18.24 12.69 -7.59
C GLY A 38 -18.07 11.50 -6.64
N VAL A 39 -18.16 10.26 -7.13
CA VAL A 39 -18.13 9.03 -6.34
C VAL A 39 -17.04 8.08 -6.86
N TYR A 40 -16.39 7.34 -5.96
CA TYR A 40 -15.45 6.29 -6.34
C TYR A 40 -16.19 4.98 -6.63
N PHE A 41 -15.70 4.19 -7.58
CA PHE A 41 -16.27 2.90 -7.95
C PHE A 41 -15.21 1.81 -7.89
N GLU A 42 -15.53 0.73 -7.19
CA GLU A 42 -14.74 -0.50 -7.16
C GLU A 42 -15.52 -1.60 -7.88
N ASN A 43 -14.98 -2.12 -8.99
CA ASN A 43 -15.63 -3.15 -9.80
C ASN A 43 -17.09 -2.80 -10.19
N GLY A 44 -17.33 -1.54 -10.58
CA GLY A 44 -18.65 -1.06 -10.98
C GLY A 44 -19.64 -0.78 -9.84
N LYS A 45 -19.21 -0.92 -8.57
CA LYS A 45 -20.04 -0.58 -7.40
C LYS A 45 -19.52 0.68 -6.72
N PRO A 46 -20.40 1.58 -6.27
CA PRO A 46 -19.97 2.77 -5.55
C PRO A 46 -19.23 2.37 -4.27
N SER A 47 -18.16 3.09 -3.98
CA SER A 47 -17.26 2.91 -2.85
C SER A 47 -16.94 4.29 -2.26
N ILE A 48 -16.77 4.33 -0.95
CA ILE A 48 -16.28 5.52 -0.24
C ILE A 48 -14.74 5.61 -0.25
N HIS A 49 -14.06 4.57 -0.74
CA HIS A 49 -12.62 4.46 -0.70
C HIS A 49 -12.00 4.90 -2.01
N ILE A 50 -10.91 5.68 -1.91
CA ILE A 50 -10.09 6.11 -3.05
C ILE A 50 -9.38 4.91 -3.71
N TYR A 51 -9.01 3.91 -2.92
CA TYR A 51 -8.31 2.71 -3.38
C TYR A 51 -9.20 1.47 -3.26
N ASN A 52 -9.03 0.51 -4.17
CA ASN A 52 -9.69 -0.79 -4.09
C ASN A 52 -9.26 -1.57 -2.83
N LYS A 53 -10.07 -2.54 -2.41
CA LYS A 53 -9.88 -3.31 -1.17
C LYS A 53 -8.51 -4.00 -1.09
N ASN A 54 -8.04 -4.51 -2.23
CA ASN A 54 -6.73 -5.16 -2.31
C ASN A 54 -5.59 -4.16 -2.13
N GLY A 55 -5.70 -2.98 -2.72
CA GLY A 55 -4.79 -1.86 -2.57
C GLY A 55 -4.70 -1.38 -1.13
N LEU A 56 -5.84 -1.17 -0.48
CA LEU A 56 -5.90 -0.77 0.94
C LEU A 56 -5.13 -1.76 1.84
N LYS A 57 -5.34 -3.07 1.64
CA LYS A 57 -4.61 -4.09 2.40
C LYS A 57 -3.10 -4.05 2.16
N LYS A 58 -2.68 -3.79 0.92
CA LYS A 58 -1.26 -3.67 0.57
C LYS A 58 -0.64 -2.42 1.22
N LEU A 59 -1.32 -1.28 1.11
CA LEU A 59 -0.89 -0.01 1.69
C LEU A 59 -0.78 -0.09 3.22
N ASP A 60 -1.71 -0.76 3.89
CA ASP A 60 -1.64 -0.98 5.35
C ASP A 60 -0.37 -1.77 5.75
N ASN A 61 -0.05 -2.84 5.00
CA ASN A 61 1.17 -3.62 5.25
C ASN A 61 2.45 -2.83 4.97
N ILE A 62 2.47 -2.00 3.93
CA ILE A 62 3.61 -1.12 3.61
C ILE A 62 3.77 -0.05 4.69
N GLY A 63 2.67 0.62 5.09
CA GLY A 63 2.68 1.63 6.14
C GLY A 63 3.18 1.08 7.47
N TRP A 64 2.73 -0.13 7.85
CA TRP A 64 3.28 -0.82 9.02
C TRP A 64 4.78 -1.08 8.89
N ALA A 65 5.23 -1.52 7.71
CA ALA A 65 6.64 -1.84 7.46
C ALA A 65 7.54 -0.61 7.57
N ILE A 66 7.10 0.53 7.00
CA ILE A 66 7.76 1.83 7.09
C ILE A 66 7.85 2.24 8.57
N PHE A 67 6.72 2.29 9.28
CA PHE A 67 6.68 2.71 10.68
C PHE A 67 7.64 1.91 11.58
N ASN A 68 7.63 0.58 11.46
CA ASN A 68 8.49 -0.28 12.28
C ASN A 68 9.97 -0.17 11.92
N LYS A 69 10.27 0.10 10.65
CA LYS A 69 11.64 0.30 10.20
C LYS A 69 12.19 1.64 10.71
N THR A 70 11.41 2.72 10.62
CA THR A 70 11.78 4.02 11.18
C THR A 70 11.99 3.94 12.69
N LYS A 71 11.13 3.23 13.42
CA LYS A 71 11.32 3.00 14.87
C LYS A 71 12.61 2.26 15.20
N ARG A 72 13.02 1.27 14.40
CA ARG A 72 14.28 0.54 14.61
C ARG A 72 15.52 1.38 14.36
N VAL A 73 15.45 2.41 13.53
CA VAL A 73 16.59 3.31 13.24
C VAL A 73 16.83 4.30 14.39
N LEU A 74 15.82 4.55 15.22
CA LEU A 74 15.88 5.50 16.33
C LEU A 74 16.32 4.86 17.67
N VAL A 75 16.66 3.56 17.67
CA VAL A 75 17.12 2.79 18.85
C VAL A 75 18.54 2.32 18.59
#